data_AF-A0A2J7W7B1-F1
#
_entry.id   AF-A0A2J7W7B1-F1
#
_cell.length_a   1.000
_cell.length_b   1.000
_cell.length_c   1.000
_cell.angle_alpha   90.00
_cell.angle_beta   90.00
_cell.angle_gamma   90.00
#
_symmetry.space_group_name_H-M   'P 1'
#
loop_
_entity.id
_entity.type
_entity.pdbx_description
1 polymer ?
#
loop_
_entity_poly.entity_id
_entity_poly.type
_entity_poly.pdbx_seq_one_letter_code
_entity_poly.pdbx_strand_id
1 'polypeptide(L)'
;MKSIFAFAPLAAAAVLAAGAAQAQQTYKIAYIDPLSGPFANVGELMLTHTQYAIEDINAKGGVLGGTKLQLLQFDSKLSAQESQSALQAAIDQGAQAIVTGGSGSSVVTALVQSVNRWNQRNPGKELLVLNHSSIDPEMTGKACSFWHFQTEANTAMKMKALANYIKKTPEIRKVYLLNQDYAHGKQWASYGRQLVGLARPDIQFVGETLHPIGRVKDFSPYLANVRQAGAESVITGNWGQDMTLLLKAAGDAGYDLHYFNHSAGSVPGTVLAVSQAKLGKLTWVAEWHPGQADRPKADALAKAYKARTSKDFLAPRIELTPRLLAAAINKAGSTDTTKVARAMEDISLDSVVGPVRMRAEDHQLLLPQVVNTIAPVDGKAVKVGWEGTNYGFRTDAVYTGNELAQGTECKMVRPAS
;
A
#
# COMPACT_ATOMS: atom_id res chain seq x y z
N MET A 1 -81.30 32.50 -33.65
CA MET A 1 -80.00 32.47 -32.96
C MET A 1 -79.71 31.04 -32.54
N LYS A 2 -78.71 30.38 -33.13
CA LYS A 2 -78.04 29.18 -32.59
C LYS A 2 -76.82 28.90 -33.47
N SER A 3 -75.65 29.09 -32.88
CA SER A 3 -74.34 29.16 -33.51
C SER A 3 -73.82 27.81 -33.97
N ILE A 4 -73.14 27.81 -35.11
CA ILE A 4 -72.31 26.72 -35.64
C ILE A 4 -70.98 26.74 -34.87
N PHE A 5 -70.65 25.66 -34.18
CA PHE A 5 -69.30 25.41 -33.66
C PHE A 5 -68.75 24.14 -34.30
N ALA A 6 -67.74 24.32 -35.14
CA ALA A 6 -66.93 23.24 -35.72
C ALA A 6 -65.95 22.73 -34.66
N PHE A 7 -66.03 21.44 -34.34
CA PHE A 7 -65.05 20.72 -33.54
C PHE A 7 -63.88 20.29 -34.43
N ALA A 8 -62.68 20.81 -34.15
CA ALA A 8 -61.42 20.26 -34.67
C ALA A 8 -60.75 19.44 -33.55
N PRO A 9 -60.31 18.19 -33.79
CA PRO A 9 -59.56 17.44 -32.79
C PRO A 9 -58.07 17.78 -32.91
N LEU A 10 -57.53 18.54 -31.95
CA LEU A 10 -56.08 18.61 -31.73
C LEU A 10 -55.65 17.37 -30.94
N ALA A 11 -55.14 16.35 -31.65
CA ALA A 11 -54.35 15.28 -31.05
C ALA A 11 -52.90 15.77 -30.88
N ALA A 12 -52.59 16.36 -29.72
CA ALA A 12 -51.22 16.68 -29.35
C ALA A 12 -50.58 15.46 -28.66
N ALA A 13 -49.70 14.79 -29.39
CA ALA A 13 -48.88 13.68 -28.91
C ALA A 13 -47.93 14.15 -27.80
N ALA A 14 -48.26 13.82 -26.54
CA ALA A 14 -47.30 13.83 -25.45
C ALA A 14 -46.38 12.61 -25.63
N VAL A 15 -45.34 12.76 -26.43
CA VAL A 15 -44.23 11.79 -26.48
C VAL A 15 -43.56 11.84 -25.12
N LEU A 16 -43.87 10.83 -24.31
CA LEU A 16 -43.18 10.45 -23.11
C LEU A 16 -41.67 10.36 -23.40
N ALA A 17 -40.94 11.42 -23.08
CA ALA A 17 -39.52 11.34 -22.76
C ALA A 17 -39.37 10.64 -21.40
N ALA A 18 -39.82 9.40 -21.32
CA ALA A 18 -39.41 8.47 -20.29
C ALA A 18 -37.98 8.06 -20.64
N GLY A 19 -37.02 8.92 -20.30
CA GLY A 19 -35.63 8.51 -20.21
C GLY A 19 -35.59 7.31 -19.27
N ALA A 20 -35.27 6.14 -19.80
CA ALA A 20 -35.06 4.96 -18.98
C ALA A 20 -34.08 5.34 -17.87
N ALA A 21 -34.55 5.36 -16.63
CA ALA A 21 -33.67 5.38 -15.47
C ALA A 21 -32.88 4.07 -15.51
N GLN A 22 -31.77 4.05 -16.25
CA GLN A 22 -30.83 2.94 -16.22
C GLN A 22 -30.39 2.82 -14.76
N ALA A 23 -30.77 1.72 -14.12
CA ALA A 23 -30.35 1.41 -12.77
C ALA A 23 -28.82 1.60 -12.71
N GLN A 24 -28.39 2.54 -11.88
CA GLN A 24 -26.99 2.95 -11.84
C GLN A 24 -26.15 1.74 -11.44
N GLN A 25 -25.40 1.21 -12.41
CA GLN A 25 -24.58 0.03 -12.19
C GLN A 25 -23.54 0.33 -11.10
N THR A 26 -23.33 -0.65 -10.24
CA THR A 26 -22.38 -0.54 -9.13
C THR A 26 -21.34 -1.65 -9.24
N TYR A 27 -20.06 -1.28 -9.19
CA TYR A 27 -18.95 -2.21 -9.07
C TYR A 27 -18.55 -2.29 -7.60
N LYS A 28 -18.73 -3.46 -6.97
CA LYS A 28 -18.50 -3.63 -5.53
C LYS A 28 -17.07 -4.06 -5.24
N ILE A 29 -16.43 -3.35 -4.33
CA ILE A 29 -15.06 -3.57 -3.87
C ILE A 29 -15.11 -3.87 -2.38
N ALA A 30 -14.58 -5.00 -1.94
CA ALA A 30 -14.45 -5.29 -0.53
C ALA A 30 -13.06 -4.88 -0.01
N TYR A 31 -13.03 -4.07 1.03
CA TYR A 31 -11.84 -3.78 1.81
C TYR A 31 -11.76 -4.80 2.96
N ILE A 32 -10.71 -5.62 2.99
CA ILE A 32 -10.49 -6.65 4.01
C ILE A 32 -9.12 -6.41 4.63
N ASP A 33 -9.09 -5.78 5.81
CA ASP A 33 -7.87 -5.36 6.51
C ASP A 33 -8.20 -5.15 8.01
N PRO A 34 -7.22 -4.97 8.92
CA PRO A 34 -7.49 -4.90 10.36
C PRO A 34 -8.16 -3.58 10.74
N LEU A 35 -9.41 -3.64 11.18
CA LEU A 35 -10.19 -2.49 11.67
C LEU A 35 -10.42 -2.54 13.19
N SER A 36 -9.91 -3.57 13.86
CA SER A 36 -9.86 -3.67 15.32
C SER A 36 -8.52 -4.24 15.80
N GLY A 37 -8.32 -4.20 17.12
CA GLY A 37 -7.10 -4.69 17.76
C GLY A 37 -5.91 -3.73 17.64
N PRO A 38 -4.68 -4.19 17.94
CA PRO A 38 -3.52 -3.32 18.13
C PRO A 38 -3.02 -2.62 16.85
N PHE A 39 -3.53 -3.00 15.67
CA PHE A 39 -3.15 -2.43 14.38
C PHE A 39 -4.33 -1.74 13.66
N ALA A 40 -5.45 -1.51 14.36
CA ALA A 40 -6.63 -0.85 13.79
C ALA A 40 -6.32 0.52 13.17
N ASN A 41 -5.46 1.32 13.83
CA ASN A 41 -5.04 2.63 13.36
C ASN A 41 -4.36 2.57 11.98
N VAL A 42 -3.61 1.50 11.71
CA VAL A 42 -2.98 1.27 10.41
C VAL A 42 -4.06 0.95 9.37
N GLY A 43 -4.96 0.01 9.65
CA GLY A 43 -6.03 -0.33 8.72
C GLY A 43 -7.04 0.81 8.48
N GLU A 44 -7.31 1.66 9.46
CA GLU A 44 -8.15 2.85 9.29
C GLU A 44 -7.48 3.92 8.40
N LEU A 45 -6.16 4.10 8.53
CA LEU A 45 -5.39 4.98 7.64
C LEU A 45 -5.49 4.49 6.19
N MET A 46 -5.33 3.19 5.98
CA MET A 46 -5.40 2.53 4.68
C MET A 46 -6.83 2.60 4.09
N LEU A 47 -7.85 2.35 4.91
CA LEU A 47 -9.25 2.49 4.56
C LEU A 47 -9.58 3.92 4.11
N THR A 48 -9.08 4.94 4.82
CA THR A 48 -9.35 6.34 4.48
C THR A 48 -8.76 6.70 3.11
N HIS A 49 -7.56 6.21 2.77
CA HIS A 49 -6.97 6.41 1.43
C HIS A 49 -7.79 5.71 0.33
N THR A 50 -8.22 4.46 0.59
CA THR A 50 -9.03 3.68 -0.35
C THR A 50 -10.38 4.36 -0.60
N GLN A 51 -11.07 4.76 0.46
CA GLN A 51 -12.35 5.45 0.41
C GLN A 51 -12.22 6.78 -0.32
N TYR A 52 -11.18 7.57 -0.02
CA TYR A 52 -10.92 8.82 -0.72
C TYR A 52 -10.78 8.61 -2.24
N ALA A 53 -9.98 7.63 -2.67
CA ALA A 53 -9.82 7.38 -4.10
C ALA A 53 -11.15 7.00 -4.77
N ILE A 54 -11.94 6.11 -4.15
CA ILE A 54 -13.25 5.68 -4.64
C ILE A 54 -14.23 6.84 -4.75
N GLU A 55 -14.33 7.68 -3.72
CA GLU A 55 -15.19 8.86 -3.72
C GLU A 55 -14.77 9.87 -4.80
N ASP A 56 -13.47 10.10 -4.98
CA ASP A 56 -12.94 10.98 -6.03
C ASP A 56 -13.25 10.45 -7.43
N ILE A 57 -13.08 9.14 -7.67
CA ILE A 57 -13.44 8.48 -8.93
C ILE A 57 -14.94 8.64 -9.20
N ASN A 58 -15.78 8.38 -8.19
CA ASN A 58 -17.22 8.50 -8.31
C ASN A 58 -17.67 9.95 -8.56
N ALA A 59 -17.07 10.94 -7.87
CA ALA A 59 -17.35 12.35 -8.10
C ALA A 59 -16.99 12.80 -9.52
N LYS A 60 -16.00 12.17 -10.14
CA LYS A 60 -15.58 12.38 -11.54
C LYS A 60 -16.37 11.58 -12.57
N GLY A 61 -17.52 11.02 -12.18
CA GLY A 61 -18.42 10.28 -13.07
C GLY A 61 -18.42 8.78 -12.85
N GLY A 62 -17.45 8.20 -12.14
CA GLY A 62 -17.31 6.76 -11.98
C GLY A 62 -16.52 6.12 -13.14
N VAL A 63 -16.82 4.85 -13.43
CA VAL A 63 -16.21 4.07 -14.53
C VAL A 63 -17.26 3.73 -15.59
N LEU A 64 -16.83 3.38 -16.81
CA LEU A 64 -17.71 2.96 -17.92
C LEU A 64 -18.90 3.92 -18.19
N GLY A 65 -18.66 5.22 -18.13
CA GLY A 65 -19.70 6.22 -18.43
C GLY A 65 -20.80 6.36 -17.35
N GLY A 66 -20.59 5.89 -16.12
CA GLY A 66 -21.51 6.19 -15.01
C GLY A 66 -21.58 5.15 -13.88
N THR A 67 -20.93 4.00 -14.04
CA THR A 67 -20.87 2.93 -13.04
C THR A 67 -20.13 3.41 -11.79
N LYS A 68 -20.76 3.32 -10.62
CA LYS A 68 -20.14 3.76 -9.35
C LYS A 68 -19.38 2.63 -8.69
N LEU A 69 -18.26 2.97 -8.06
CA LEU A 69 -17.52 2.05 -7.20
C LEU A 69 -18.15 2.09 -5.79
N GLN A 70 -18.53 0.94 -5.24
CA GLN A 70 -19.04 0.83 -3.87
C GLN A 70 -18.04 0.09 -3.00
N LEU A 71 -17.63 0.69 -1.88
CA LEU A 71 -16.73 0.08 -0.92
C LEU A 71 -17.52 -0.65 0.17
N LEU A 72 -17.31 -1.96 0.29
CA LEU A 72 -17.73 -2.79 1.41
C LEU A 72 -16.54 -2.92 2.38
N GLN A 73 -16.78 -2.91 3.69
CA GLN A 73 -15.71 -2.87 4.68
C GLN A 73 -15.83 -4.07 5.61
N PHE A 74 -14.74 -4.82 5.79
CA PHE A 74 -14.70 -6.00 6.63
C PHE A 74 -13.43 -6.00 7.49
N ASP A 75 -13.61 -6.28 8.77
CA ASP A 75 -12.51 -6.38 9.71
C ASP A 75 -11.84 -7.76 9.63
N SER A 76 -10.57 -7.80 9.23
CA SER A 76 -9.78 -9.02 9.21
C SER A 76 -9.31 -9.49 10.58
N LYS A 77 -9.35 -8.61 11.60
CA LYS A 77 -8.76 -8.81 12.93
C LYS A 77 -7.31 -9.33 12.89
N LEU A 78 -6.58 -9.01 11.81
CA LEU A 78 -5.24 -9.50 11.54
C LEU A 78 -5.11 -11.04 11.50
N SER A 79 -6.17 -11.74 11.10
CA SER A 79 -6.20 -13.21 11.13
C SER A 79 -6.65 -13.82 9.80
N ALA A 80 -6.10 -14.99 9.47
CA ALA A 80 -6.50 -15.74 8.27
C ALA A 80 -7.95 -16.24 8.36
N GLN A 81 -8.42 -16.63 9.54
CA GLN A 81 -9.76 -17.15 9.74
C GLN A 81 -10.82 -16.05 9.52
N GLU A 82 -10.68 -14.90 10.18
CA GLU A 82 -11.63 -13.80 10.03
C GLU A 82 -11.57 -13.21 8.61
N SER A 83 -10.40 -13.19 7.97
CA SER A 83 -10.27 -12.78 6.55
C SER A 83 -11.02 -13.72 5.60
N GLN A 84 -11.08 -15.03 5.89
CA GLN A 84 -11.88 -15.98 5.11
C GLN A 84 -13.38 -15.77 5.33
N SER A 85 -13.81 -15.53 6.57
CA SER A 85 -15.21 -15.17 6.86
C SER A 85 -15.62 -13.86 6.18
N ALA A 86 -14.74 -12.85 6.21
CA ALA A 86 -14.92 -11.58 5.50
C ALA A 86 -15.02 -11.77 3.98
N LEU A 87 -14.17 -12.64 3.41
CA LEU A 87 -14.23 -12.98 1.98
C LEU A 87 -15.59 -13.60 1.62
N GLN A 88 -16.09 -14.54 2.42
CA GLN A 88 -17.40 -15.14 2.17
C GLN A 88 -18.51 -14.08 2.23
N ALA A 89 -18.51 -13.23 3.25
CA ALA A 89 -19.50 -12.14 3.36
C ALA A 89 -19.40 -11.14 2.20
N ALA A 90 -18.20 -10.86 1.70
CA ALA A 90 -17.97 -10.02 0.52
C ALA A 90 -18.54 -10.68 -0.75
N ILE A 91 -18.32 -11.98 -0.94
CA ILE A 91 -18.88 -12.77 -2.04
C ILE A 91 -20.41 -12.74 -2.00
N ASP A 92 -21.00 -12.97 -0.83
CA ASP A 92 -22.46 -12.99 -0.65
C ASP A 92 -23.09 -11.62 -0.95
N GLN A 93 -22.34 -10.53 -0.71
CA GLN A 93 -22.74 -9.17 -1.07
C GLN A 93 -22.42 -8.79 -2.52
N GLY A 94 -21.82 -9.69 -3.31
CA GLY A 94 -21.53 -9.49 -4.73
C GLY A 94 -20.30 -8.61 -4.99
N ALA A 95 -19.29 -8.65 -4.13
CA ALA A 95 -17.99 -8.06 -4.41
C ALA A 95 -17.38 -8.66 -5.69
N GLN A 96 -16.67 -7.83 -6.47
CA GLN A 96 -15.94 -8.22 -7.68
C GLN A 96 -14.42 -8.06 -7.52
N ALA A 97 -14.01 -7.17 -6.62
CA ALA A 97 -12.61 -7.00 -6.25
C ALA A 97 -12.46 -6.94 -4.73
N ILE A 98 -11.33 -7.42 -4.25
CA ILE A 98 -10.88 -7.32 -2.87
C ILE A 98 -9.68 -6.38 -2.84
N VAL A 99 -9.74 -5.32 -2.02
CA VAL A 99 -8.59 -4.48 -1.67
C VAL A 99 -8.12 -4.91 -0.28
N THR A 100 -6.85 -5.28 -0.17
CA THR A 100 -6.25 -5.84 1.06
C THR A 100 -4.75 -5.57 1.09
N GLY A 101 -4.08 -5.85 2.20
CA GLY A 101 -2.63 -5.76 2.30
C GLY A 101 -2.14 -5.53 3.73
N GLY A 102 -2.96 -4.87 4.54
CA GLY A 102 -2.68 -4.45 5.91
C GLY A 102 -2.73 -5.58 6.94
N SER A 103 -3.26 -6.76 6.60
CA SER A 103 -3.28 -7.92 7.50
C SER A 103 -1.96 -8.69 7.60
N GLY A 104 -0.96 -8.30 6.80
CA GLY A 104 0.35 -8.94 6.72
C GLY A 104 0.39 -10.13 5.76
N SER A 105 1.59 -10.39 5.21
CA SER A 105 1.77 -11.26 4.04
C SER A 105 1.25 -12.69 4.21
N SER A 106 1.33 -13.27 5.41
CA SER A 106 0.80 -14.63 5.66
C SER A 106 -0.72 -14.68 5.55
N VAL A 107 -1.43 -13.66 6.03
CA VAL A 107 -2.89 -13.57 5.96
C VAL A 107 -3.34 -13.32 4.52
N VAL A 108 -2.68 -12.39 3.82
CA VAL A 108 -3.03 -12.06 2.43
C VAL A 108 -2.72 -13.21 1.48
N THR A 109 -1.63 -13.96 1.69
CA THR A 109 -1.33 -15.17 0.90
C THR A 109 -2.44 -16.21 1.05
N ALA A 110 -2.93 -16.46 2.26
CA ALA A 110 -4.05 -17.36 2.50
C ALA A 110 -5.35 -16.87 1.84
N LEU A 111 -5.58 -15.56 1.84
CA LEU A 111 -6.73 -14.94 1.17
C LEU A 111 -6.67 -15.11 -0.36
N VAL A 112 -5.50 -14.89 -0.98
CA VAL A 112 -5.27 -15.13 -2.42
C VAL A 112 -5.52 -16.60 -2.77
N GLN A 113 -5.06 -17.54 -1.95
CA GLN A 113 -5.35 -18.97 -2.16
C GLN A 113 -6.84 -19.29 -2.10
N SER A 114 -7.59 -18.65 -1.18
CA SER A 114 -9.05 -18.81 -1.11
C SER A 114 -9.75 -18.22 -2.33
N VAL A 115 -9.32 -17.07 -2.83
CA VAL A 115 -9.84 -16.48 -4.07
C VAL A 115 -9.52 -17.37 -5.28
N ASN A 116 -8.32 -17.93 -5.38
CA ASN A 116 -7.98 -18.86 -6.45
C ASN A 116 -8.91 -20.09 -6.47
N ARG A 117 -9.19 -20.68 -5.30
CA ARG A 117 -10.13 -21.80 -5.17
C ARG A 117 -11.56 -21.40 -5.52
N TRP A 118 -11.99 -20.19 -5.13
CA TRP A 118 -13.30 -19.66 -5.48
C TRP A 118 -13.44 -19.48 -7.00
N ASN A 119 -12.49 -18.80 -7.64
CA ASN A 119 -12.51 -18.52 -9.07
C ASN A 119 -12.50 -19.81 -9.90
N GLN A 120 -11.72 -20.81 -9.49
CA GLN A 120 -11.71 -22.13 -10.14
C GLN A 120 -13.07 -22.84 -10.10
N ARG A 121 -13.82 -22.66 -9.00
CA ARG A 121 -15.13 -23.33 -8.79
C ARG A 121 -16.31 -22.54 -9.33
N ASN A 122 -16.13 -21.26 -9.64
CA ASN A 122 -17.21 -20.36 -10.05
C ASN A 122 -16.85 -19.55 -11.31
N PRO A 123 -16.71 -20.20 -12.48
CA PRO A 123 -16.50 -19.49 -13.74
C PRO A 123 -17.57 -18.41 -13.98
N GLY A 124 -17.15 -17.22 -14.39
CA GLY A 124 -18.01 -16.05 -14.60
C GLY A 124 -18.36 -15.26 -13.33
N LYS A 125 -17.84 -15.67 -12.17
CA LYS A 125 -17.99 -14.96 -10.87
C LYS A 125 -16.64 -14.76 -10.18
N GLU A 126 -15.59 -14.59 -10.98
CA GLU A 126 -14.24 -14.45 -10.47
C GLU A 126 -14.07 -13.15 -9.69
N LEU A 127 -13.10 -13.16 -8.76
CA LEU A 127 -12.70 -12.03 -7.95
C LEU A 127 -11.26 -11.62 -8.27
N LEU A 128 -10.99 -10.31 -8.20
CA LEU A 128 -9.62 -9.79 -8.14
C LEU A 128 -9.17 -9.58 -6.70
N VAL A 129 -7.88 -9.77 -6.44
CA VAL A 129 -7.21 -9.33 -5.20
C VAL A 129 -6.20 -8.25 -5.54
N LEU A 130 -6.43 -7.06 -5.02
CA LEU A 130 -5.57 -5.89 -5.14
C LEU A 130 -4.83 -5.71 -3.82
N ASN A 131 -3.55 -6.07 -3.81
CA ASN A 131 -2.68 -6.09 -2.64
C ASN A 131 -1.85 -4.80 -2.53
N HIS A 132 -2.21 -3.92 -1.60
CA HIS A 132 -1.60 -2.60 -1.46
C HIS A 132 -0.42 -2.52 -0.49
N SER A 133 -0.15 -3.56 0.31
CA SER A 133 0.88 -3.46 1.36
C SER A 133 1.44 -4.77 1.94
N SER A 134 0.97 -5.95 1.52
CA SER A 134 1.63 -7.22 1.86
C SER A 134 2.73 -7.52 0.85
N ILE A 135 3.97 -7.21 1.21
CA ILE A 135 5.08 -7.07 0.25
C ILE A 135 5.97 -8.30 0.11
N ASP A 136 5.44 -9.49 0.39
CA ASP A 136 6.17 -10.75 0.24
C ASP A 136 6.50 -11.03 -1.23
N PRO A 137 7.79 -11.13 -1.62
CA PRO A 137 8.18 -11.39 -3.00
C PRO A 137 7.65 -12.70 -3.58
N GLU A 138 7.31 -13.70 -2.77
CA GLU A 138 6.74 -14.96 -3.25
C GLU A 138 5.35 -14.77 -3.86
N MET A 139 4.59 -13.76 -3.42
CA MET A 139 3.26 -13.46 -3.96
C MET A 139 3.29 -12.98 -5.42
N THR A 140 4.43 -12.45 -5.87
CA THR A 140 4.73 -12.12 -7.28
C THR A 140 5.86 -13.01 -7.83
N GLY A 141 6.11 -14.14 -7.16
CA GLY A 141 7.09 -15.16 -7.53
C GLY A 141 6.42 -16.52 -7.62
N LYS A 142 6.91 -17.50 -6.85
CA LYS A 142 6.41 -18.89 -6.88
C LYS A 142 4.93 -19.04 -6.56
N ALA A 143 4.36 -18.13 -5.75
CA ALA A 143 2.96 -18.15 -5.36
C ALA A 143 2.09 -17.17 -6.17
N CYS A 144 2.60 -16.66 -7.29
CA CYS A 144 1.86 -15.71 -8.13
C CYS A 144 0.52 -16.29 -8.61
N SER A 145 -0.44 -15.39 -8.80
CA SER A 145 -1.77 -15.72 -9.33
C SER A 145 -2.21 -14.69 -10.34
N PHE A 146 -2.87 -15.13 -11.41
CA PHE A 146 -3.52 -14.24 -12.36
C PHE A 146 -4.58 -13.33 -11.71
N TRP A 147 -5.15 -13.75 -10.59
CA TRP A 147 -6.19 -13.00 -9.89
C TRP A 147 -5.64 -12.03 -8.83
N HIS A 148 -4.33 -12.05 -8.60
CA HIS A 148 -3.65 -11.21 -7.62
C HIS A 148 -2.80 -10.16 -8.33
N PHE A 149 -2.91 -8.91 -7.88
CA PHE A 149 -2.10 -7.79 -8.36
C PHE A 149 -1.51 -7.06 -7.15
N GLN A 150 -0.19 -6.97 -7.10
CA GLN A 150 0.51 -6.24 -6.05
C GLN A 150 0.77 -4.80 -6.48
N THR A 151 0.13 -3.85 -5.82
CA THR A 151 0.15 -2.41 -6.16
C THR A 151 1.19 -1.59 -5.38
N GLU A 152 2.24 -2.26 -4.91
CA GLU A 152 3.30 -1.74 -4.05
C GLU A 152 4.60 -2.52 -4.31
N ALA A 153 5.77 -1.91 -4.08
CA ALA A 153 7.06 -2.56 -4.28
C ALA A 153 7.26 -3.70 -3.24
N ASN A 154 7.67 -4.89 -3.69
CA ASN A 154 7.94 -6.00 -2.77
C ASN A 154 9.20 -5.77 -1.90
N THR A 155 9.40 -6.61 -0.88
CA THR A 155 10.54 -6.54 0.04
C THR A 155 11.88 -6.51 -0.68
N ALA A 156 12.06 -7.30 -1.74
CA ALA A 156 13.33 -7.36 -2.46
C ALA A 156 13.63 -6.04 -3.19
N MET A 157 12.62 -5.43 -3.83
CA MET A 157 12.75 -4.12 -4.48
C MET A 157 13.09 -3.02 -3.48
N LYS A 158 12.35 -2.97 -2.35
CA LYS A 158 12.57 -1.99 -1.27
C LYS A 158 13.96 -2.16 -0.64
N MET A 159 14.36 -3.40 -0.36
CA MET A 159 15.67 -3.69 0.23
C MET A 159 16.82 -3.41 -0.74
N LYS A 160 16.66 -3.63 -2.06
CA LYS A 160 17.65 -3.20 -3.06
C LYS A 160 17.86 -1.68 -3.04
N ALA A 161 16.78 -0.89 -2.89
CA ALA A 161 16.89 0.56 -2.77
C ALA A 161 17.70 0.98 -1.53
N LEU A 162 17.42 0.34 -0.38
CA LEU A 162 18.16 0.57 0.86
C LEU A 162 19.62 0.10 0.76
N ALA A 163 19.89 -1.06 0.17
CA ALA A 163 21.25 -1.57 -0.04
C ALA A 163 22.06 -0.62 -0.95
N ASN A 164 21.46 -0.09 -2.01
CA ASN A 164 22.09 0.92 -2.88
C ASN A 164 22.40 2.22 -2.13
N TYR A 165 21.52 2.64 -1.19
CA TYR A 165 21.79 3.76 -0.30
C TYR A 165 22.95 3.45 0.67
N ILE A 166 22.86 2.35 1.43
CA ILE A 166 23.86 1.90 2.42
C ILE A 166 25.25 1.72 1.78
N LYS A 167 25.31 1.31 0.51
CA LYS A 167 26.56 1.23 -0.26
C LYS A 167 27.33 2.56 -0.31
N LYS A 168 26.62 3.70 -0.27
CA LYS A 168 27.17 5.05 -0.31
C LYS A 168 27.37 5.67 1.08
N THR A 169 27.13 4.90 2.15
CA THR A 169 27.09 5.35 3.54
C THR A 169 28.16 4.58 4.35
N PRO A 170 29.45 4.97 4.23
CA PRO A 170 30.58 4.21 4.75
C PRO A 170 30.66 4.15 6.29
N GLU A 171 29.91 4.98 6.99
CA GLU A 171 29.79 4.99 8.45
C GLU A 171 29.06 3.78 8.99
N ILE A 172 28.25 3.08 8.19
CA ILE A 172 27.53 1.88 8.61
C ILE A 172 28.52 0.70 8.58
N ARG A 173 28.82 0.12 9.75
CA ARG A 173 29.72 -1.03 9.88
C ARG A 173 29.12 -2.19 10.67
N LYS A 174 28.43 -1.93 11.78
CA LYS A 174 27.83 -2.99 12.62
C LYS A 174 26.31 -2.93 12.60
N VAL A 175 25.69 -3.94 11.99
CA VAL A 175 24.25 -4.00 11.74
C VAL A 175 23.60 -5.12 12.56
N TYR A 176 22.49 -4.80 13.23
CA TYR A 176 21.62 -5.77 13.88
C TYR A 176 20.33 -5.96 13.07
N LEU A 177 19.79 -7.18 13.04
CA LEU A 177 18.48 -7.48 12.44
C LEU A 177 17.44 -7.66 13.55
N LEU A 178 16.54 -6.69 13.74
CA LEU A 178 15.49 -6.76 14.76
C LEU A 178 14.11 -6.67 14.09
N ASN A 179 13.38 -7.78 14.04
CA ASN A 179 12.17 -7.89 13.22
C ASN A 179 11.03 -8.61 13.95
N GLN A 180 9.80 -8.42 13.47
CA GLN A 180 8.63 -9.18 13.94
C GLN A 180 8.67 -10.64 13.48
N ASP A 181 8.27 -11.58 14.33
CA ASP A 181 8.26 -13.03 14.04
C ASP A 181 7.04 -13.45 13.19
N TYR A 182 7.08 -13.09 11.90
CA TYR A 182 6.16 -13.59 10.88
C TYR A 182 6.82 -13.48 9.48
N ALA A 183 6.11 -13.85 8.41
CA ALA A 183 6.67 -13.92 7.05
C ALA A 183 7.47 -12.67 6.64
N HIS A 184 6.87 -11.48 6.74
CA HIS A 184 7.54 -10.23 6.31
C HIS A 184 8.78 -9.91 7.16
N GLY A 185 8.72 -10.06 8.49
CA GLY A 185 9.90 -9.76 9.33
C GLY A 185 11.07 -10.72 9.05
N LYS A 186 10.78 -12.01 8.80
CA LYS A 186 11.78 -13.00 8.37
C LYS A 186 12.38 -12.65 7.01
N GLN A 187 11.54 -12.21 6.07
CA GLN A 187 11.99 -11.79 4.75
C GLN A 187 12.83 -10.51 4.80
N TRP A 188 12.40 -9.51 5.57
CA TRP A 188 13.14 -8.26 5.74
C TRP A 188 14.53 -8.51 6.34
N ALA A 189 14.63 -9.39 7.34
CA ALA A 189 15.91 -9.85 7.89
C ALA A 189 16.77 -10.57 6.83
N SER A 190 16.20 -11.55 6.13
CA SER A 190 16.90 -12.35 5.13
C SER A 190 17.42 -11.51 3.94
N TYR A 191 16.55 -10.72 3.31
CA TYR A 191 16.93 -9.82 2.21
C TYR A 191 17.86 -8.71 2.70
N GLY A 192 17.69 -8.22 3.92
CA GLY A 192 18.60 -7.26 4.54
C GLY A 192 20.01 -7.82 4.62
N ARG A 193 20.15 -9.03 5.18
CA ARG A 193 21.43 -9.74 5.25
C ARG A 193 22.04 -9.96 3.87
N GLN A 194 21.24 -10.47 2.93
CA GLN A 194 21.70 -10.84 1.59
C GLN A 194 22.11 -9.62 0.75
N LEU A 195 21.21 -8.66 0.55
CA LEU A 195 21.41 -7.56 -0.40
C LEU A 195 22.36 -6.51 0.17
N VAL A 196 22.28 -6.21 1.47
CA VAL A 196 23.24 -5.30 2.10
C VAL A 196 24.61 -5.96 2.18
N GLY A 197 24.70 -7.24 2.56
CA GLY A 197 25.97 -7.98 2.59
C GLY A 197 26.63 -8.08 1.20
N LEU A 198 25.86 -8.27 0.14
CA LEU A 198 26.36 -8.24 -1.23
C LEU A 198 26.87 -6.85 -1.64
N ALA A 199 26.15 -5.78 -1.27
CA ALA A 199 26.52 -4.41 -1.61
C ALA A 199 27.70 -3.88 -0.79
N ARG A 200 27.85 -4.36 0.46
CA ARG A 200 28.83 -3.96 1.46
C ARG A 200 29.35 -5.18 2.23
N PRO A 201 30.27 -5.98 1.65
CA PRO A 201 30.85 -7.15 2.30
C PRO A 201 31.64 -6.84 3.59
N ASP A 202 31.97 -5.57 3.81
CA ASP A 202 32.65 -5.07 5.00
C ASP A 202 31.73 -4.84 6.20
N ILE A 203 30.40 -4.89 6.02
CA ILE A 203 29.43 -4.79 7.13
C ILE A 203 29.42 -6.08 7.94
N GLN A 204 29.50 -5.94 9.26
CA GLN A 204 29.33 -7.03 10.22
C GLN A 204 27.88 -7.09 10.69
N PHE A 205 27.21 -8.21 10.44
CA PHE A 205 25.92 -8.49 11.05
C PHE A 205 26.14 -9.06 12.46
N VAL A 206 26.00 -8.20 13.46
CA VAL A 206 26.41 -8.49 14.85
C VAL A 206 25.34 -9.21 15.67
N GLY A 207 24.13 -9.36 15.13
CA GLY A 207 23.08 -10.14 15.77
C GLY A 207 21.76 -10.10 15.00
N GLU A 208 20.85 -10.99 15.41
CA GLU A 208 19.51 -11.11 14.87
C GLU A 208 18.53 -11.49 15.98
N THR A 209 17.35 -10.88 15.98
CA THR A 209 16.27 -11.24 16.89
C THR A 209 14.92 -11.05 16.22
N LEU A 210 14.07 -12.07 16.36
CA LEU A 210 12.66 -12.01 16.04
C LEU A 210 11.85 -11.85 17.32
N HIS A 211 10.89 -10.94 17.34
CA HIS A 211 10.00 -10.74 18.49
C HIS A 211 8.52 -10.97 18.12
N PRO A 212 7.66 -11.37 19.06
CA PRO A 212 6.24 -11.57 18.79
C PRO A 212 5.57 -10.29 18.30
N ILE A 213 4.88 -10.34 17.16
CA ILE A 213 4.17 -9.20 16.56
C ILE A 213 3.03 -8.71 17.46
N GLY A 214 2.98 -7.40 17.73
CA GLY A 214 1.89 -6.71 18.43
C GLY A 214 1.75 -7.04 19.93
N ARG A 215 2.64 -7.86 20.48
CA ARG A 215 2.60 -8.30 21.89
C ARG A 215 3.64 -7.62 22.77
N VAL A 216 4.73 -7.12 22.18
CA VAL A 216 5.81 -6.46 22.94
C VAL A 216 5.36 -5.06 23.35
N LYS A 217 5.38 -4.80 24.66
CA LYS A 217 5.05 -3.48 25.23
C LYS A 217 6.28 -2.71 25.68
N ASP A 218 7.35 -3.43 26.01
CA ASP A 218 8.64 -2.87 26.39
C ASP A 218 9.73 -3.45 25.47
N PHE A 219 10.38 -2.56 24.71
CA PHE A 219 11.47 -2.90 23.80
C PHE A 219 12.85 -2.76 24.44
N SER A 220 12.95 -2.30 25.70
CA SER A 220 14.21 -2.08 26.40
C SER A 220 15.11 -3.33 26.44
N PRO A 221 14.60 -4.55 26.71
CA PRO A 221 15.43 -5.77 26.70
C PRO A 221 15.99 -6.09 25.30
N TYR A 222 15.21 -5.85 24.25
CA TYR A 222 15.66 -6.08 22.87
C TYR A 222 16.75 -5.09 22.48
N LEU A 223 16.59 -3.82 22.86
CA LEU A 223 17.58 -2.77 22.62
C LEU A 223 18.87 -2.99 23.43
N ALA A 224 18.77 -3.53 24.65
CA ALA A 224 19.94 -3.92 25.43
C ALA A 224 20.78 -4.99 24.69
N ASN A 225 20.13 -5.98 24.07
CA ASN A 225 20.82 -6.98 23.24
C ASN A 225 21.47 -6.36 22.01
N VAL A 226 20.78 -5.45 21.32
CA VAL A 226 21.32 -4.69 20.17
C VAL A 226 22.61 -3.94 20.57
N ARG A 227 22.62 -3.32 21.76
CA ARG A 227 23.78 -2.58 22.28
C ARG A 227 24.90 -3.50 22.74
N GLN A 228 24.58 -4.60 23.41
CA GLN A 228 25.57 -5.59 23.84
C GLN A 228 26.29 -6.21 22.64
N ALA A 229 25.59 -6.41 21.52
CA ALA A 229 26.18 -6.83 20.25
C ALA A 229 27.07 -5.75 19.59
N GLY A 230 27.06 -4.51 20.10
CA GLY A 230 27.84 -3.39 19.57
C GLY A 230 27.29 -2.83 18.27
N ALA A 231 25.99 -2.98 18.01
CA ALA A 231 25.37 -2.48 16.78
C ALA A 231 25.29 -0.94 16.76
N GLU A 232 25.49 -0.38 15.57
CA GLU A 232 25.35 1.05 15.26
C GLU A 232 24.08 1.30 14.43
N SER A 233 23.59 0.26 13.78
CA SER A 233 22.44 0.32 12.89
C SER A 233 21.56 -0.90 13.04
N VAL A 234 20.27 -0.72 12.74
CA VAL A 234 19.25 -1.77 12.83
C VAL A 234 18.49 -1.84 11.51
N ILE A 235 18.52 -2.99 10.84
CA ILE A 235 17.58 -3.27 9.75
C ILE A 235 16.34 -3.91 10.37
N THR A 236 15.21 -3.21 10.27
CA THR A 236 13.96 -3.61 10.91
C THR A 236 12.76 -3.45 9.99
N GLY A 237 11.98 -4.51 9.87
CA GLY A 237 10.71 -4.58 9.15
C GLY A 237 9.51 -4.22 10.01
N ASN A 238 9.75 -3.81 11.27
CA ASN A 238 8.69 -3.47 12.21
C ASN A 238 7.77 -2.39 11.66
N TRP A 239 6.50 -2.50 12.01
CA TRP A 239 5.46 -1.55 11.64
C TRP A 239 4.38 -1.49 12.73
N GLY A 240 3.49 -0.50 12.62
CA GLY A 240 2.46 -0.25 13.62
C GLY A 240 3.07 0.06 15.00
N GLN A 241 2.39 -0.38 16.05
CA GLN A 241 2.78 -0.08 17.43
C GLN A 241 4.16 -0.60 17.81
N ASP A 242 4.59 -1.74 17.27
CA ASP A 242 5.91 -2.30 17.57
C ASP A 242 7.04 -1.37 17.10
N MET A 243 6.88 -0.70 15.96
CA MET A 243 7.88 0.27 15.48
C MET A 243 7.90 1.52 16.36
N THR A 244 6.73 2.06 16.69
CA THR A 244 6.62 3.27 17.53
C THR A 244 7.21 3.04 18.93
N LEU A 245 6.92 1.89 19.54
CA LEU A 245 7.45 1.52 20.86
C LEU A 245 8.96 1.25 20.81
N LEU A 246 9.47 0.64 19.74
CA LEU A 246 10.91 0.45 19.54
C LEU A 246 11.65 1.79 19.47
N LEU A 247 11.18 2.73 18.64
CA LEU A 247 11.78 4.05 18.49
C LEU A 247 11.73 4.85 19.81
N LYS A 248 10.60 4.81 20.51
CA LYS A 248 10.44 5.45 21.80
C LYS A 248 11.43 4.89 22.82
N ALA A 249 11.49 3.58 22.99
CA ALA A 249 12.40 2.94 23.95
C ALA A 249 13.87 3.24 23.65
N ALA A 250 14.24 3.32 22.36
CA ALA A 250 15.59 3.71 21.96
C ALA A 250 15.93 5.15 22.33
N GLY A 251 14.98 6.08 22.10
CA GLY A 251 15.09 7.47 22.52
C GLY A 251 15.20 7.63 24.03
N ASP A 252 14.33 6.97 24.79
CA ASP A 252 14.33 7.00 26.26
C ASP A 252 15.64 6.44 26.84
N ALA A 253 16.22 5.43 26.19
CA ALA A 253 17.51 4.85 26.57
C ALA A 253 18.74 5.63 26.06
N GLY A 254 18.54 6.68 25.25
CA GLY A 254 19.61 7.49 24.67
C GLY A 254 20.48 6.74 23.66
N TYR A 255 19.90 5.79 22.93
CA TYR A 255 20.64 4.98 21.95
C TYR A 255 20.67 5.65 20.58
N ASP A 256 21.87 6.08 20.17
CA ASP A 256 22.11 6.62 18.84
C ASP A 256 22.26 5.47 17.82
N LEU A 257 21.11 4.98 17.34
CA LEU A 257 21.02 3.90 16.34
C LEU A 257 20.45 4.43 15.02
N HIS A 258 20.98 3.93 13.91
CA HIS A 258 20.44 4.19 12.58
C HIS A 258 19.52 3.04 12.13
N TYR A 259 18.22 3.30 12.06
CA TYR A 259 17.20 2.36 11.63
C TYR A 259 16.98 2.41 10.12
N PHE A 260 16.89 1.23 9.49
CA PHE A 260 16.51 1.02 8.09
C PHE A 260 15.20 0.25 8.00
N ASN A 261 14.16 0.89 7.47
CA ASN A 261 12.78 0.39 7.50
C ASN A 261 12.05 0.55 6.15
N HIS A 262 10.88 -0.08 6.02
CA HIS A 262 10.07 -0.12 4.78
C HIS A 262 8.91 0.88 4.72
N SER A 263 8.48 1.48 5.84
CA SER A 263 7.26 2.32 5.85
C SER A 263 7.11 3.27 7.04
N ALA A 264 8.02 3.26 8.01
CA ALA A 264 7.79 3.88 9.33
C ALA A 264 7.49 5.38 9.23
N GLY A 265 8.16 6.12 8.34
CA GLY A 265 7.89 7.54 8.14
C GLY A 265 6.49 7.87 7.57
N SER A 266 5.76 6.87 7.05
CA SER A 266 4.38 7.02 6.57
C SER A 266 3.32 6.75 7.66
N VAL A 267 3.72 6.58 8.93
CA VAL A 267 2.78 6.33 10.04
C VAL A 267 2.73 7.55 10.96
N PRO A 268 1.53 8.11 11.23
CA PRO A 268 1.36 9.23 12.15
C PRO A 268 2.00 8.97 13.53
N GLY A 269 2.69 9.98 14.04
CA GLY A 269 3.41 9.98 15.32
C GLY A 269 4.88 9.55 15.21
N THR A 270 5.32 9.03 14.06
CA THR A 270 6.71 8.56 13.90
C THR A 270 7.70 9.72 13.85
N VAL A 271 7.37 10.82 13.17
CA VAL A 271 8.26 11.99 13.12
C VAL A 271 8.35 12.63 14.50
N LEU A 272 7.24 12.72 15.21
CA LEU A 272 7.21 13.16 16.61
C LEU A 272 8.09 12.29 17.52
N ALA A 273 7.98 10.95 17.41
CA ALA A 273 8.78 10.03 18.20
C ALA A 273 10.28 10.21 17.94
N VAL A 274 10.69 10.29 16.66
CA VAL A 274 12.10 10.55 16.30
C VAL A 274 12.56 11.93 16.80
N SER A 275 11.73 12.97 16.64
CA SER A 275 12.06 14.32 17.12
C SER A 275 12.22 14.37 18.64
N GLN A 276 11.44 13.60 19.40
CA GLN A 276 11.51 13.55 20.87
C GLN A 276 12.71 12.74 21.37
N ALA A 277 13.06 11.68 20.66
CA ALA A 277 14.22 10.85 20.97
C ALA A 277 15.53 11.65 20.94
N LYS A 278 15.63 12.68 20.09
CA LYS A 278 16.81 13.56 19.85
C LYS A 278 18.10 12.83 19.40
N LEU A 279 18.17 11.51 19.57
CA LEU A 279 19.24 10.60 19.22
C LEU A 279 18.67 9.51 18.31
N GLY A 280 19.52 8.96 17.44
CA GLY A 280 19.11 7.97 16.45
C GLY A 280 18.57 8.59 15.16
N LYS A 281 18.64 7.80 14.09
CA LYS A 281 18.24 8.18 12.73
C LYS A 281 17.27 7.15 12.19
N LEU A 282 16.22 7.59 11.50
CA LEU A 282 15.30 6.69 10.81
C LEU A 282 15.35 6.96 9.32
N THR A 283 15.94 6.02 8.57
CA THR A 283 15.87 5.96 7.11
C THR A 283 14.88 4.89 6.69
N TRP A 284 14.04 5.22 5.73
CA TRP A 284 12.99 4.33 5.24
C TRP A 284 12.82 4.46 3.74
N VAL A 285 12.24 3.44 3.12
CA VAL A 285 12.00 3.40 1.67
C VAL A 285 10.50 3.34 1.36
N ALA A 286 10.01 4.30 0.58
CA ALA A 286 8.62 4.31 0.14
C ALA A 286 8.45 5.03 -1.19
N GLU A 287 7.23 5.11 -1.70
CA GLU A 287 6.91 5.69 -3.00
C GLU A 287 7.03 7.22 -3.04
N TRP A 288 6.89 7.89 -1.89
CA TRP A 288 6.86 9.35 -1.76
C TRP A 288 6.92 9.79 -0.29
N HIS A 289 7.23 11.06 -0.04
CA HIS A 289 7.05 11.70 1.27
C HIS A 289 6.57 13.16 1.13
N PRO A 290 5.91 13.73 2.15
CA PRO A 290 5.55 15.14 2.18
C PRO A 290 6.74 16.07 1.94
N GLY A 291 6.56 17.03 1.03
CA GLY A 291 7.59 18.01 0.67
C GLY A 291 8.69 17.50 -0.27
N GLN A 292 8.53 16.29 -0.84
CA GLN A 292 9.44 15.80 -1.87
C GLN A 292 9.50 16.77 -3.07
N ALA A 293 10.72 17.12 -3.48
CA ALA A 293 10.93 18.01 -4.63
C ALA A 293 10.34 17.43 -5.93
N ASP A 294 9.91 18.33 -6.83
CA ASP A 294 9.40 18.00 -8.17
C ASP A 294 8.18 17.07 -8.19
N ARG A 295 7.32 17.14 -7.15
CA ARG A 295 6.09 16.34 -7.02
C ARG A 295 4.80 17.18 -6.89
N PRO A 296 4.53 18.16 -7.77
CA PRO A 296 3.36 19.04 -7.63
C PRO A 296 2.02 18.30 -7.68
N LYS A 297 1.92 17.17 -8.41
CA LYS A 297 0.71 16.33 -8.45
C LYS A 297 0.43 15.67 -7.09
N ALA A 298 1.47 15.18 -6.42
CA ALA A 298 1.35 14.59 -5.09
C ALA A 298 1.01 15.65 -4.04
N ASP A 299 1.64 16.83 -4.10
CA ASP A 299 1.35 17.93 -3.18
C ASP A 299 -0.10 18.42 -3.32
N ALA A 300 -0.59 18.56 -4.55
CA ALA A 300 -1.97 18.94 -4.82
C ALA A 300 -2.96 17.89 -4.29
N LEU A 301 -2.69 16.60 -4.53
CA LEU A 301 -3.50 15.50 -3.99
C LEU A 301 -3.46 15.48 -2.46
N ALA A 302 -2.29 15.66 -1.85
CA ALA A 302 -2.13 15.68 -0.40
C ALA A 302 -2.94 16.80 0.25
N LYS A 303 -2.94 18.00 -0.35
CA LYS A 303 -3.76 19.13 0.09
C LYS A 303 -5.26 18.83 -0.04
N ALA A 304 -5.69 18.28 -1.18
CA ALA A 304 -7.09 17.91 -1.41
C ALA A 304 -7.55 16.79 -0.46
N TYR A 305 -6.67 15.81 -0.19
CA TYR A 305 -6.88 14.74 0.76
C TYR A 305 -7.04 15.27 2.18
N LYS A 306 -6.14 16.13 2.63
CA LYS A 306 -6.21 16.76 3.96
C LYS A 306 -7.48 17.58 4.13
N ALA A 307 -7.85 18.36 3.11
CA ALA A 307 -9.05 19.19 3.15
C ALA A 307 -10.35 18.37 3.28
N ARG A 308 -10.40 17.16 2.69
CA ARG A 308 -11.60 16.31 2.71
C ARG A 308 -11.67 15.36 3.91
N THR A 309 -10.52 14.91 4.40
CA THR A 309 -10.44 13.85 5.42
C THR A 309 -9.97 14.34 6.79
N SER A 310 -9.40 15.55 6.86
CA SER A 310 -8.66 16.08 8.01
C SER A 310 -7.41 15.25 8.39
N LYS A 311 -7.07 14.20 7.65
CA LYS A 311 -5.91 13.33 7.84
C LYS A 311 -4.81 13.66 6.85
N ASP A 312 -3.56 13.38 7.22
CA ASP A 312 -2.43 13.59 6.32
C ASP A 312 -2.33 12.49 5.26
N PHE A 313 -1.93 12.88 4.06
CA PHE A 313 -1.68 11.96 2.96
C PHE A 313 -0.29 11.37 3.11
N LEU A 314 -0.20 10.08 3.42
CA LEU A 314 1.07 9.41 3.78
C LEU A 314 1.29 8.10 3.03
N ALA A 315 0.27 7.59 2.34
CA ALA A 315 0.28 6.28 1.69
C ALA A 315 -0.25 6.32 0.24
N PRO A 316 0.41 7.05 -0.69
CA PRO A 316 -0.06 7.19 -2.06
C PRO A 316 -0.34 5.88 -2.81
N ARG A 317 0.40 4.80 -2.53
CA ARG A 317 0.15 3.47 -3.14
C ARG A 317 -1.26 2.91 -2.88
N ILE A 318 -1.84 3.24 -1.72
CA ILE A 318 -3.16 2.75 -1.34
C ILE A 318 -4.23 3.50 -2.13
N GLU A 319 -4.03 4.80 -2.27
CA GLU A 319 -4.86 5.67 -3.09
C GLU A 319 -4.77 5.31 -4.58
N LEU A 320 -3.57 4.93 -5.04
CA LEU A 320 -3.33 4.44 -6.40
C LEU A 320 -4.06 3.13 -6.71
N THR A 321 -4.34 2.30 -5.71
CA THR A 321 -4.91 0.96 -5.90
C THR A 321 -6.32 1.00 -6.53
N PRO A 322 -7.31 1.75 -6.01
CA PRO A 322 -8.58 1.96 -6.70
C PRO A 322 -8.46 2.67 -8.04
N ARG A 323 -7.45 3.55 -8.21
CA ARG A 323 -7.22 4.24 -9.49
C ARG A 323 -6.73 3.29 -10.59
N LEU A 324 -5.84 2.35 -10.26
CA LEU A 324 -5.40 1.29 -11.16
C LEU A 324 -6.58 0.41 -11.57
N LEU A 325 -7.43 0.01 -10.62
CA LEU A 325 -8.65 -0.74 -10.91
C LEU A 325 -9.59 0.04 -11.85
N ALA A 326 -9.87 1.31 -11.55
CA ALA A 326 -10.73 2.13 -12.40
C ALA A 326 -10.17 2.31 -13.82
N ALA A 327 -8.85 2.50 -13.94
CA ALA A 327 -8.18 2.57 -15.25
C ALA A 327 -8.28 1.24 -16.01
N ALA A 328 -8.10 0.10 -15.33
CA ALA A 328 -8.24 -1.22 -15.93
C ALA A 328 -9.68 -1.51 -16.38
N ILE A 329 -10.69 -1.18 -15.57
CA ILE A 329 -12.11 -1.29 -15.93
C ILE A 329 -12.42 -0.47 -17.18
N ASN A 330 -11.99 0.79 -17.22
CA ASN A 330 -12.20 1.66 -18.37
C ASN A 330 -11.47 1.15 -19.62
N LYS A 331 -10.23 0.68 -19.49
CA LYS A 331 -9.46 0.08 -20.59
C LYS A 331 -10.11 -1.22 -21.10
N ALA A 332 -10.69 -2.03 -20.22
CA ALA A 332 -11.42 -3.23 -20.59
C ALA A 332 -12.76 -2.95 -21.28
N GLY A 333 -13.33 -1.75 -21.07
CA GLY A 333 -14.70 -1.43 -21.50
C GLY A 333 -15.75 -2.34 -20.85
N SER A 334 -15.43 -2.94 -19.70
CA SER A 334 -16.25 -3.98 -19.07
C SER A 334 -15.98 -4.09 -17.56
N THR A 335 -16.99 -4.51 -16.81
CA THR A 335 -16.87 -4.90 -15.39
C THR A 335 -16.60 -6.40 -15.21
N ASP A 336 -16.47 -7.16 -16.30
CA ASP A 336 -16.09 -8.58 -16.25
C ASP A 336 -14.70 -8.75 -15.64
N THR A 337 -14.61 -9.48 -14.53
CA THR A 337 -13.38 -9.62 -13.73
C THR A 337 -12.20 -10.12 -14.56
N THR A 338 -12.41 -11.08 -15.46
CA THR A 338 -11.35 -11.63 -16.32
C THR A 338 -10.83 -10.59 -17.30
N LYS A 339 -11.72 -9.85 -17.97
CA LYS A 339 -11.34 -8.75 -18.87
C LYS A 339 -10.62 -7.63 -18.12
N VAL A 340 -11.06 -7.29 -16.91
CA VAL A 340 -10.40 -6.29 -16.06
C VAL A 340 -9.00 -6.76 -15.66
N ALA A 341 -8.81 -8.02 -15.27
CA ALA A 341 -7.48 -8.59 -14.97
C ALA A 341 -6.53 -8.45 -16.16
N ARG A 342 -6.97 -8.87 -17.36
CA ARG A 342 -6.16 -8.75 -18.59
C ARG A 342 -5.87 -7.29 -18.94
N ALA A 343 -6.81 -6.38 -18.72
CA ALA A 343 -6.58 -4.96 -18.97
C ALA A 343 -5.57 -4.35 -17.98
N MET A 344 -5.44 -4.92 -16.78
CA MET A 344 -4.46 -4.52 -15.78
C MET A 344 -3.04 -5.00 -16.11
N GLU A 345 -2.87 -6.09 -16.87
CA GLU A 345 -1.57 -6.49 -17.41
C GLU A 345 -0.98 -5.36 -18.30
N ASP A 346 0.26 -4.96 -18.01
CA ASP A 346 1.02 -3.86 -18.65
C ASP A 346 0.31 -2.50 -18.66
N ILE A 347 -0.69 -2.30 -17.81
CA ILE A 347 -1.28 -0.97 -17.62
C ILE A 347 -0.22 -0.02 -17.09
N SER A 348 -0.13 1.16 -17.73
CA SER A 348 0.79 2.22 -17.35
C SER A 348 0.00 3.48 -17.03
N LEU A 349 0.34 4.13 -15.92
CA LEU A 349 -0.28 5.39 -15.49
C LEU A 349 0.80 6.41 -15.15
N ASP A 350 0.57 7.68 -15.52
CA ASP A 350 1.30 8.80 -14.95
C ASP A 350 0.65 9.18 -13.60
N SER A 351 1.08 8.50 -12.54
CA SER A 351 0.51 8.64 -11.20
C SER A 351 1.05 9.85 -10.46
N VAL A 352 0.48 10.15 -9.28
CA VAL A 352 0.98 11.24 -8.42
C VAL A 352 2.43 11.03 -7.94
N VAL A 353 2.88 9.77 -7.84
CA VAL A 353 4.26 9.42 -7.49
C VAL A 353 5.15 9.20 -8.72
N GLY A 354 4.67 9.54 -9.92
CA GLY A 354 5.38 9.40 -11.19
C GLY A 354 4.86 8.21 -12.03
N PRO A 355 5.56 7.86 -13.12
CA PRO A 355 5.14 6.78 -13.99
C PRO A 355 5.16 5.45 -13.25
N VAL A 356 4.07 4.69 -13.37
CA VAL A 356 3.94 3.34 -12.84
C VAL A 356 3.53 2.38 -13.94
N ARG A 357 3.95 1.11 -13.85
CA ARG A 357 3.55 0.03 -14.78
C ARG A 357 3.30 -1.26 -14.02
N MET A 358 2.16 -1.90 -14.26
CA MET A 358 1.90 -3.25 -13.76
C MET A 358 2.57 -4.27 -14.67
N ARG A 359 3.51 -5.08 -14.18
CA ARG A 359 4.12 -6.12 -15.01
C ARG A 359 3.12 -7.23 -15.32
N ALA A 360 2.97 -7.59 -16.59
CA ALA A 360 2.14 -8.73 -16.97
C ALA A 360 2.72 -10.08 -16.51
N GLU A 361 4.06 -10.22 -16.46
CA GLU A 361 4.69 -11.53 -16.16
C GLU A 361 4.35 -12.07 -14.76
N ASP A 362 4.18 -11.19 -13.77
CA ASP A 362 4.02 -11.57 -12.37
C ASP A 362 3.06 -10.69 -11.55
N HIS A 363 2.44 -9.70 -12.17
CA HIS A 363 1.55 -8.74 -11.52
C HIS A 363 2.18 -7.96 -10.35
N GLN A 364 3.49 -7.69 -10.44
CA GLN A 364 4.19 -6.73 -9.58
C GLN A 364 4.11 -5.33 -10.19
N LEU A 365 3.62 -4.35 -9.43
CA LEU A 365 3.69 -2.95 -9.84
C LEU A 365 5.13 -2.43 -9.77
N LEU A 366 5.59 -1.82 -10.85
CA LEU A 366 6.79 -1.00 -10.90
C LEU A 366 6.37 0.44 -10.62
N LEU A 367 6.83 0.97 -9.50
CA LEU A 367 6.61 2.35 -9.09
C LEU A 367 7.91 2.95 -8.54
N PRO A 368 8.10 4.27 -8.61
CA PRO A 368 9.27 4.91 -8.01
C PRO A 368 9.37 4.60 -6.53
N GLN A 369 10.59 4.44 -6.04
CA GLN A 369 10.88 4.32 -4.62
C GLN A 369 11.91 5.39 -4.24
N VAL A 370 11.73 5.92 -3.05
CA VAL A 370 12.46 7.02 -2.48
C VAL A 370 13.00 6.55 -1.15
N VAL A 371 14.31 6.61 -0.97
CA VAL A 371 14.96 6.42 0.32
C VAL A 371 15.00 7.78 1.01
N ASN A 372 14.43 7.84 2.21
CA ASN A 372 14.23 9.09 2.94
C ASN A 372 14.67 8.96 4.38
N THR A 373 15.16 10.05 4.97
CA THR A 373 15.54 10.11 6.37
C THR A 373 14.73 11.18 7.09
N ILE A 374 14.20 10.84 8.27
CA ILE A 374 13.63 11.86 9.16
C ILE A 374 14.78 12.69 9.72
N ALA A 375 14.76 14.00 9.47
CA ALA A 375 15.86 14.90 9.81
C ALA A 375 15.35 16.30 10.23
N PRO A 376 16.14 17.07 10.99
CA PRO A 376 15.80 18.44 11.35
C PRO A 376 15.59 19.33 10.11
N VAL A 377 14.70 20.31 10.22
CA VAL A 377 14.53 21.36 9.21
C VAL A 377 15.80 22.19 9.13
N ASP A 378 16.39 22.26 7.94
CA ASP A 378 17.61 23.01 7.63
C ASP A 378 17.39 24.10 6.57
N GLY A 379 16.16 24.22 6.05
CA GLY A 379 15.77 25.16 5.00
C GLY A 379 16.31 24.81 3.61
N LYS A 380 17.07 23.71 3.48
CA LYS A 380 17.71 23.28 2.23
C LYS A 380 17.21 21.90 1.83
N ALA A 381 17.66 20.86 2.52
CA ALA A 381 17.32 19.46 2.25
C ALA A 381 15.99 19.07 2.91
N VAL A 382 15.66 19.70 4.04
CA VAL A 382 14.37 19.59 4.72
C VAL A 382 13.79 21.00 4.85
N LYS A 383 12.77 21.28 4.04
CA LYS A 383 12.18 22.63 3.93
C LYS A 383 11.07 22.89 4.93
N VAL A 384 10.31 21.86 5.30
CA VAL A 384 9.08 21.97 6.10
C VAL A 384 9.10 20.94 7.21
N GLY A 385 8.72 21.37 8.40
CA GLY A 385 8.51 20.48 9.55
C GLY A 385 7.23 19.65 9.41
N TRP A 386 7.18 18.52 10.09
CA TRP A 386 6.07 17.58 10.04
C TRP A 386 5.60 17.22 11.45
N GLU A 387 4.32 16.87 11.60
CA GLU A 387 3.70 16.54 12.89
C GLU A 387 3.87 17.64 13.97
N GLY A 388 3.95 18.91 13.55
CA GLY A 388 4.17 20.04 14.46
C GLY A 388 5.58 20.10 15.06
N THR A 389 6.53 19.34 14.50
CA THR A 389 7.93 19.31 14.94
C THR A 389 8.84 20.15 14.05
N ASN A 390 10.07 20.40 14.51
CA ASN A 390 11.15 20.94 13.66
C ASN A 390 11.90 19.84 12.87
N TYR A 391 11.26 18.69 12.66
CA TYR A 391 11.77 17.59 11.84
C TYR A 391 10.85 17.36 10.66
N GLY A 392 11.42 16.97 9.53
CA GLY A 392 10.70 16.61 8.34
C GLY A 392 11.41 15.46 7.62
N PHE A 393 11.19 15.37 6.32
CA PHE A 393 11.73 14.31 5.49
C PHE A 393 12.80 14.85 4.55
N ARG A 394 13.98 14.24 4.59
CA ARG A 394 15.03 14.44 3.60
C ARG A 394 14.97 13.32 2.56
N THR A 395 14.94 13.67 1.28
CA THR A 395 15.17 12.72 0.20
C THR A 395 16.65 12.36 0.13
N ASP A 396 17.03 11.11 0.33
CA ASP A 396 18.42 10.65 0.22
C ASP A 396 18.72 9.99 -1.14
N ALA A 397 17.75 9.28 -1.73
CA ALA A 397 17.86 8.71 -3.06
C ALA A 397 16.49 8.47 -3.69
N VAL A 398 16.42 8.52 -5.03
CA VAL A 398 15.22 8.17 -5.82
C VAL A 398 15.61 7.11 -6.83
N TYR A 399 14.77 6.09 -6.97
CA TYR A 399 14.91 5.03 -7.96
C TYR A 399 13.59 4.85 -8.70
N THR A 400 13.66 4.60 -9.99
CA THR A 400 12.53 4.13 -10.78
C THR A 400 12.16 2.69 -10.42
N GLY A 401 10.92 2.29 -10.70
CA GLY A 401 10.50 0.90 -10.52
C GLY A 401 11.34 -0.09 -11.33
N ASN A 402 11.78 0.30 -12.54
CA ASN A 402 12.63 -0.53 -13.40
C ASN A 402 14.04 -0.76 -12.81
N GLU A 403 14.66 0.26 -12.21
CA GLU A 403 15.98 0.11 -11.57
C GLU A 403 15.93 -0.88 -10.39
N LEU A 404 14.78 -0.97 -9.72
CA LEU A 404 14.58 -1.85 -8.58
C LEU A 404 13.98 -3.20 -8.93
N ALA A 405 13.46 -3.36 -10.15
CA ALA A 405 12.85 -4.60 -10.61
C ALA A 405 13.78 -5.79 -10.35
N GLN A 406 13.20 -6.85 -9.81
CA GLN A 406 13.83 -8.15 -9.63
C GLN A 406 13.28 -9.11 -10.67
N GLY A 407 14.07 -10.14 -11.00
CA GLY A 407 13.56 -11.29 -11.74
C GLY A 407 12.42 -11.97 -10.97
N THR A 408 11.59 -12.72 -11.67
CA THR A 408 10.47 -13.46 -11.09
C THR A 408 10.58 -14.95 -11.40
N GLU A 409 10.19 -15.78 -10.44
CA GLU A 409 9.99 -17.23 -10.61
C GLU A 409 8.52 -17.56 -10.94
N CYS A 410 7.70 -16.54 -11.19
CA CYS A 410 6.29 -16.70 -11.46
C CYS A 410 6.03 -17.56 -12.71
N LYS A 411 5.19 -18.58 -12.52
CA LYS A 411 4.63 -19.41 -13.59
C LYS A 411 3.12 -19.27 -13.58
N MET A 412 2.65 -18.11 -14.05
CA MET A 412 1.26 -17.72 -13.94
C MET A 412 0.34 -18.57 -14.82
N VAL A 413 -0.63 -19.23 -14.20
CA VAL A 413 -1.73 -19.89 -14.92
C VAL A 413 -2.78 -18.83 -15.29
N ARG A 414 -3.01 -18.64 -16.58
CA ARG A 414 -4.01 -17.70 -17.11
C ARG A 414 -5.29 -18.45 -17.49
N PRO A 415 -6.49 -17.87 -17.25
CA PRO A 415 -7.74 -18.39 -17.80
C PRO A 415 -7.68 -18.46 -19.33
N ALA A 416 -8.47 -19.34 -19.94
CA ALA A 416 -8.68 -19.33 -21.38
C ALA A 416 -9.31 -17.99 -21.83
N SER A 417 -9.04 -17.61 -23.08
CA SER A 417 -9.50 -16.35 -23.69
C SER A 417 -11.01 -16.30 -23.89
#